data_AF-A0A4P9YI03-F1
#
_entry.id   AF-A0A4P9YI03-F1
#
_cell.length_a   1.000
_cell.length_b   1.000
_cell.length_c   1.000
_cell.angle_alpha   90.00
_cell.angle_beta   90.00
_cell.angle_gamma   90.00
#
_symmetry.space_group_name_H-M   'P 1'
#
loop_
_entity.id
_entity.type
_entity.pdbx_description
1 polymer ?
#
loop_
_entity_poly.entity_id
_entity_poly.type
_entity_poly.pdbx_seq_one_letter_code
_entity_poly.pdbx_strand_id
1 'polypeptide(L)'
;LLELFKSDRKLLETKGSLIIRQLCISLQPEKVFCSFSEFLEIENDLEFASFIVQHLTIILLTATELVDLRRKLKFMDLKDNISLFHALYKSWVHNPVSTLALCFLAQMYEHAYYLIMTFSEYEITVNFLVQVDKLVQLIESPIFSFLRLQLLEPDKYFFLYKSLYGLLMLLPQSSAFATLRNRLNSVQSVSLLSKPTLSSPVEKKTKTTKEFLDLISYFKQVQAKHEKERRQSLFPG
;
A
#
# COMPACT_ATOMS: atom_id res chain seq x y z
N LEU A 1 -13.85 -17.11 11.50
CA LEU A 1 -12.54 -17.30 10.81
C LEU A 1 -11.45 -16.44 11.43
N LEU A 2 -11.63 -15.12 11.52
CA LEU A 2 -10.61 -14.23 12.10
C LEU A 2 -10.28 -14.58 13.56
N GLU A 3 -11.28 -14.94 14.37
CA GLU A 3 -11.03 -15.48 15.72
C GLU A 3 -10.17 -16.75 15.70
N LEU A 4 -10.41 -17.67 14.76
CA LEU A 4 -9.59 -18.88 14.59
C LEU A 4 -8.14 -18.53 14.22
N PHE A 5 -7.94 -17.57 13.31
CA PHE A 5 -6.61 -17.08 12.97
C PHE A 5 -5.92 -16.35 14.14
N LYS A 6 -6.70 -15.68 14.99
CA LYS A 6 -6.18 -15.02 16.19
C LYS A 6 -5.73 -16.03 17.24
N SER A 7 -6.52 -17.09 17.45
CA SER A 7 -6.19 -18.18 18.37
C SER A 7 -5.07 -19.09 17.85
N ASP A 8 -4.94 -19.25 16.53
CA ASP A 8 -3.90 -20.06 15.88
C ASP A 8 -3.18 -19.26 14.78
N ARG A 9 -2.17 -18.47 15.18
CA ARG A 9 -1.35 -17.67 14.26
C ARG A 9 -0.57 -18.54 13.25
N LYS A 10 -0.20 -19.77 13.63
CA LYS A 10 0.52 -20.70 12.75
C LYS A 10 -0.37 -21.21 11.61
N LEU A 11 -1.66 -21.40 11.86
CA LEU A 11 -2.62 -21.71 10.81
C LEU A 11 -2.68 -20.58 9.77
N LEU A 12 -2.69 -19.32 10.21
CA LEU A 12 -2.69 -18.16 9.32
C LEU A 12 -1.39 -18.09 8.50
N GLU A 13 -0.23 -18.26 9.13
CA GLU A 13 1.08 -18.27 8.44
C GLU A 13 1.17 -19.36 7.36
N THR A 14 0.69 -20.56 7.67
CA THR A 14 0.90 -21.73 6.81
C THR A 14 -0.22 -21.96 5.79
N LYS A 15 -1.47 -21.70 6.18
CA LYS A 15 -2.67 -22.01 5.38
C LYS A 15 -3.56 -20.81 5.13
N GLY A 16 -3.35 -19.68 5.79
CA GLY A 16 -4.22 -18.52 5.70
C GLY A 16 -4.37 -17.99 4.28
N SER A 17 -3.27 -17.96 3.52
CA SER A 17 -3.31 -17.58 2.08
C SER A 17 -4.26 -18.47 1.29
N LEU A 18 -4.17 -19.80 1.43
CA LEU A 18 -5.05 -20.74 0.74
C LEU A 18 -6.51 -20.57 1.17
N ILE A 19 -6.78 -20.41 2.47
CA ILE A 19 -8.14 -20.26 3.01
C ILE A 19 -8.79 -18.98 2.47
N ILE A 20 -8.10 -17.84 2.55
CA ILE A 20 -8.63 -16.55 2.09
C ILE A 20 -8.85 -16.57 0.57
N ARG A 21 -7.93 -17.16 -0.19
CA ARG A 21 -8.08 -17.34 -1.64
C ARG A 21 -9.29 -18.21 -1.98
N GLN A 22 -9.46 -19.32 -1.28
CA GLN A 22 -10.63 -20.19 -1.46
C GLN A 22 -11.93 -19.46 -1.13
N LEU A 23 -11.97 -18.61 -0.11
CA LEU A 23 -13.12 -17.74 0.16
C LEU A 23 -13.40 -16.79 -0.99
N CYS A 24 -12.37 -16.19 -1.60
CA CYS A 24 -12.53 -15.31 -2.77
C CYS A 24 -12.97 -16.05 -4.04
N ILE A 25 -12.74 -17.37 -4.12
CA ILE A 25 -13.26 -18.20 -5.22
C ILE A 25 -14.73 -18.57 -4.95
N SER A 26 -15.05 -18.95 -3.72
CA SER A 26 -16.39 -19.40 -3.34
C SER A 26 -17.39 -18.24 -3.15
N LEU A 27 -16.90 -17.03 -2.87
CA LEU A 27 -17.68 -15.82 -2.61
C LEU A 27 -17.15 -14.68 -3.48
N GLN A 28 -17.88 -13.56 -3.54
CA GLN A 28 -17.41 -12.38 -4.27
C GLN A 28 -16.17 -11.76 -3.58
N PRO A 29 -15.00 -11.63 -4.24
CA PRO A 29 -13.77 -11.13 -3.61
C PRO A 29 -13.93 -9.77 -2.94
N GLU A 30 -14.69 -8.87 -3.56
CA GLU A 30 -14.99 -7.55 -3.02
C GLU A 30 -15.67 -7.61 -1.65
N LYS A 31 -16.72 -8.43 -1.53
CA LYS A 31 -17.43 -8.63 -0.25
C LYS A 31 -16.52 -9.23 0.80
N VAL A 32 -15.71 -10.21 0.42
CA VAL A 32 -14.73 -10.84 1.33
C VAL A 32 -13.77 -9.77 1.88
N PHE A 33 -13.13 -8.99 1.01
CA PHE A 33 -12.18 -7.95 1.42
C PHE A 33 -12.83 -6.83 2.22
N CYS A 34 -14.04 -6.39 1.87
CA CYS A 34 -14.79 -5.42 2.67
C CYS A 34 -15.12 -5.96 4.07
N SER A 35 -15.59 -7.21 4.19
CA SER A 35 -15.87 -7.81 5.51
C SER A 35 -14.60 -7.99 6.35
N PHE A 36 -13.47 -8.36 5.75
CA PHE A 36 -12.19 -8.34 6.46
C PHE A 36 -11.85 -6.92 6.94
N SER A 37 -12.07 -5.92 6.10
CA SER A 37 -11.74 -4.53 6.41
C SER A 37 -12.57 -3.96 7.55
N GLU A 38 -13.88 -4.22 7.55
CA GLU A 38 -14.79 -3.81 8.63
C GLU A 38 -14.38 -4.39 9.98
N PHE A 39 -13.97 -5.67 10.01
CA PHE A 39 -13.49 -6.30 11.24
C PHE A 39 -12.14 -5.72 11.68
N LEU A 40 -11.19 -5.58 10.75
CA LEU A 40 -9.83 -5.14 11.06
C LEU A 40 -9.77 -3.67 11.48
N GLU A 41 -10.69 -2.81 11.01
CA GLU A 41 -10.80 -1.40 11.42
C GLU A 41 -11.06 -1.24 12.93
N ILE A 42 -11.76 -2.19 13.55
CA ILE A 42 -12.10 -2.18 14.98
C ILE A 42 -11.28 -3.17 15.82
N GLU A 43 -10.32 -3.87 15.23
CA GLU A 43 -9.50 -4.86 15.93
C GLU A 43 -8.53 -4.19 16.92
N ASN A 44 -8.51 -4.72 18.14
CA ASN A 44 -7.70 -4.18 19.24
C ASN A 44 -6.30 -4.79 19.30
N ASP A 45 -6.13 -6.04 18.83
CA ASP A 45 -4.80 -6.64 18.65
C ASP A 45 -4.16 -6.05 17.40
N LEU A 46 -3.42 -4.96 17.59
CA LEU A 46 -2.84 -4.18 16.51
C LEU A 46 -1.81 -4.98 15.71
N GLU A 47 -1.04 -5.84 16.37
CA GLU A 47 -0.07 -6.72 15.73
C GLU A 47 -0.78 -7.73 14.80
N PHE A 48 -1.83 -8.38 15.29
CA PHE A 48 -2.66 -9.29 14.49
C PHE A 48 -3.31 -8.57 13.31
N ALA A 49 -3.87 -7.37 13.52
CA ALA A 49 -4.47 -6.58 12.44
C ALA A 49 -3.44 -6.26 11.34
N SER A 50 -2.25 -5.80 11.74
CA SER A 50 -1.14 -5.53 10.81
C SER A 50 -0.73 -6.77 10.01
N PHE A 51 -0.68 -7.91 10.69
CA PHE A 51 -0.29 -9.20 10.11
C PHE A 51 -1.31 -9.71 9.08
N ILE A 52 -2.62 -9.63 9.38
CA ILE A 52 -3.69 -9.98 8.45
C ILE A 52 -3.65 -9.04 7.24
N VAL A 53 -3.54 -7.73 7.45
CA VAL A 53 -3.47 -6.74 6.36
C VAL A 53 -2.31 -7.03 5.42
N GLN A 54 -1.15 -7.40 5.96
CA GLN A 54 -0.01 -7.80 5.16
C GLN A 54 -0.34 -9.03 4.29
N HIS A 55 -0.99 -10.04 4.85
CA HIS A 55 -1.42 -11.23 4.10
C HIS A 55 -2.44 -10.90 3.01
N LEU A 56 -3.47 -10.11 3.36
CA LEU A 56 -4.49 -9.66 2.42
C LEU A 56 -3.87 -8.86 1.27
N THR A 57 -2.85 -8.05 1.55
CA THR A 57 -2.13 -7.27 0.53
C THR A 57 -1.41 -8.18 -0.47
N ILE A 58 -0.67 -9.18 0.01
CA ILE A 58 0.01 -10.14 -0.87
C ILE A 58 -1.00 -10.90 -1.73
N ILE A 59 -2.12 -11.36 -1.13
CA ILE A 59 -3.19 -12.05 -1.86
C ILE A 59 -3.82 -11.12 -2.90
N LEU A 60 -4.18 -9.90 -2.51
CA LEU A 60 -4.76 -8.88 -3.39
C LEU A 60 -3.87 -8.62 -4.60
N LEU A 61 -2.56 -8.56 -4.42
CA LEU A 61 -1.60 -8.27 -5.49
C LEU A 61 -1.28 -9.50 -6.36
N THR A 62 -1.26 -10.71 -5.81
CA THR A 62 -0.69 -11.88 -6.52
C THR A 62 -1.73 -12.92 -6.96
N ALA A 63 -2.88 -13.03 -6.29
CA ALA A 63 -3.87 -14.06 -6.59
C ALA A 63 -4.58 -13.79 -7.93
N THR A 64 -4.78 -14.82 -8.74
CA THR A 64 -5.36 -14.69 -10.09
C THR A 64 -6.86 -14.39 -10.04
N GLU A 65 -7.56 -14.91 -9.05
CA GLU A 65 -8.99 -14.69 -8.83
C GLU A 65 -9.34 -13.25 -8.38
N LEU A 66 -8.32 -12.43 -8.10
CA LEU A 66 -8.46 -11.03 -7.66
C LEU A 66 -8.29 -10.00 -8.80
N VAL A 67 -8.17 -10.44 -10.06
CA VAL A 67 -7.92 -9.55 -11.22
C VAL A 67 -8.97 -8.44 -11.33
N ASP A 68 -10.25 -8.77 -11.20
CA ASP A 68 -11.31 -7.77 -11.35
C ASP A 68 -11.37 -6.79 -10.17
N LEU A 69 -11.08 -7.26 -8.95
CA LEU A 69 -10.99 -6.38 -7.78
C LEU A 69 -9.83 -5.38 -7.94
N ARG A 70 -8.67 -5.86 -8.41
CA ARG A 70 -7.53 -5.00 -8.75
C ARG A 70 -7.87 -3.98 -9.83
N ARG A 71 -8.64 -4.39 -10.87
CA ARG A 71 -9.09 -3.47 -11.92
C ARG A 71 -9.98 -2.37 -11.34
N LYS A 72 -10.94 -2.70 -10.46
CA LYS A 72 -11.77 -1.71 -9.78
C LYS A 72 -10.95 -0.71 -8.97
N LEU A 73 -10.01 -1.20 -8.16
CA LEU A 73 -9.12 -0.34 -7.36
C LEU A 73 -8.24 0.55 -8.23
N LYS A 74 -7.80 0.06 -9.39
CA LYS A 74 -6.96 0.83 -10.31
C LYS A 74 -7.71 1.97 -11.02
N PHE A 75 -9.01 1.82 -11.29
CA PHE A 75 -9.83 2.79 -12.02
C PHE A 75 -10.88 3.42 -11.12
N MET A 76 -10.51 4.51 -10.44
CA MET A 76 -11.31 5.19 -9.41
C MET A 76 -12.37 6.16 -9.98
N ASP A 77 -12.91 5.86 -11.17
CA ASP A 77 -13.86 6.73 -11.87
C ASP A 77 -15.30 6.61 -11.32
N LEU A 78 -15.60 5.47 -10.69
CA LEU A 78 -16.91 5.17 -10.12
C LEU A 78 -16.90 5.41 -8.61
N LYS A 79 -18.01 5.96 -8.09
CA LYS A 79 -18.20 6.18 -6.64
C LYS A 79 -18.02 4.90 -5.82
N ASP A 80 -18.44 3.75 -6.35
CA ASP A 80 -18.31 2.47 -5.68
C ASP A 80 -16.84 2.03 -5.58
N ASN A 81 -16.01 2.30 -6.59
CA ASN A 81 -14.58 2.00 -6.55
C ASN A 81 -13.86 2.87 -5.51
N ILE A 82 -14.25 4.15 -5.40
CA ILE A 82 -13.75 5.05 -4.36
C ILE A 82 -14.14 4.55 -2.96
N SER A 83 -15.39 4.12 -2.80
CA SER A 83 -15.91 3.58 -1.54
C SER A 83 -15.18 2.30 -1.13
N LEU A 84 -14.93 1.41 -2.10
CA LEU A 84 -14.12 0.21 -1.91
C LEU A 84 -12.71 0.56 -1.44
N PHE A 85 -12.01 1.48 -2.13
CA PHE A 85 -10.68 1.91 -1.71
C PHE A 85 -10.69 2.48 -0.28
N HIS A 86 -11.66 3.32 0.07
CA HIS A 86 -11.80 3.85 1.44
C HIS A 86 -12.04 2.75 2.48
N ALA A 87 -12.90 1.78 2.17
CA ALA A 87 -13.16 0.64 3.05
C ALA A 87 -11.88 -0.15 3.33
N LEU A 88 -11.11 -0.47 2.28
CA LEU A 88 -9.82 -1.17 2.45
C LEU A 88 -8.82 -0.29 3.19
N TYR A 89 -8.68 0.98 2.79
CA TYR A 89 -7.68 1.89 3.34
C TYR A 89 -7.78 1.97 4.88
N LYS A 90 -9.00 2.10 5.42
CA LYS A 90 -9.26 2.22 6.86
C LYS A 90 -8.77 1.05 7.72
N SER A 91 -8.65 -0.14 7.15
CA SER A 91 -8.01 -1.26 7.84
C SER A 91 -6.56 -1.44 7.42
N TRP A 92 -6.21 -1.10 6.16
CA TRP A 92 -4.85 -1.20 5.66
C TRP A 92 -3.87 -0.34 6.43
N VAL A 93 -4.32 0.79 7.02
CA VAL A 93 -3.50 1.66 7.87
C VAL A 93 -2.85 0.96 9.05
N HIS A 94 -3.29 -0.24 9.46
CA HIS A 94 -2.58 -1.03 10.47
C HIS A 94 -1.20 -1.51 10.01
N ASN A 95 -0.92 -1.48 8.71
CA ASN A 95 0.38 -1.79 8.13
C ASN A 95 0.80 -0.71 7.11
N PRO A 96 1.85 0.09 7.40
CA PRO A 96 2.20 1.26 6.58
C PRO A 96 2.67 0.88 5.17
N VAL A 97 3.43 -0.21 5.02
CA VAL A 97 3.92 -0.66 3.71
C VAL A 97 2.77 -1.22 2.86
N SER A 98 1.83 -1.92 3.49
CA SER A 98 0.63 -2.42 2.83
C SER A 98 -0.29 -1.28 2.38
N THR A 99 -0.46 -0.24 3.21
CA THR A 99 -1.19 0.98 2.85
C THR A 99 -0.55 1.64 1.63
N LEU A 100 0.78 1.74 1.60
CA LEU A 100 1.50 2.29 0.47
C LEU A 100 1.31 1.43 -0.80
N ALA A 101 1.37 0.11 -0.68
CA ALA A 101 1.12 -0.81 -1.78
C ALA A 101 -0.30 -0.66 -2.36
N LEU A 102 -1.31 -0.48 -1.50
CA LEU A 102 -2.69 -0.20 -1.90
C LEU A 102 -2.79 1.12 -2.68
N CYS A 103 -2.10 2.17 -2.22
CA CYS A 103 -2.07 3.46 -2.92
C CYS A 103 -1.41 3.35 -4.31
N PHE A 104 -0.31 2.60 -4.43
CA PHE A 104 0.31 2.34 -5.73
C PHE A 104 -0.60 1.54 -6.67
N LEU A 105 -1.32 0.54 -6.15
CA LEU A 105 -2.30 -0.23 -6.93
C LEU A 105 -3.43 0.67 -7.46
N ALA A 106 -3.91 1.57 -6.60
CA ALA A 106 -4.99 2.50 -6.92
C ALA A 106 -4.53 3.75 -7.69
N GLN A 107 -3.24 3.83 -8.07
CA GLN A 107 -2.63 5.00 -8.74
C GLN A 107 -2.76 6.32 -7.96
N MET A 108 -2.93 6.23 -6.63
CA MET A 108 -3.04 7.37 -5.74
C MET A 108 -1.66 7.90 -5.34
N TYR A 109 -0.88 8.32 -6.34
CA TYR A 109 0.54 8.63 -6.17
C TYR A 109 0.83 9.85 -5.30
N GLU A 110 -0.02 10.87 -5.36
CA GLU A 110 0.12 12.04 -4.48
C GLU A 110 -0.09 11.65 -3.01
N HIS A 111 -1.11 10.84 -2.74
CA HIS A 111 -1.38 10.31 -1.40
C HIS A 111 -0.26 9.38 -0.92
N ALA A 112 0.25 8.51 -1.81
CA ALA A 112 1.41 7.66 -1.55
C ALA A 112 2.65 8.49 -1.16
N TYR A 113 2.91 9.60 -1.87
CA TYR A 113 4.02 10.48 -1.55
C TYR A 113 3.85 11.10 -0.16
N TYR A 114 2.67 11.63 0.15
CA TYR A 114 2.41 12.19 1.48
C TYR A 114 2.56 11.15 2.58
N LEU A 115 2.07 9.93 2.39
CA LEU A 115 2.30 8.82 3.33
C LEU A 115 3.78 8.58 3.57
N ILE A 116 4.59 8.48 2.52
CA ILE A 116 6.05 8.27 2.65
C ILE A 116 6.71 9.39 3.45
N MET A 117 6.30 10.65 3.25
CA MET A 117 6.84 11.77 4.03
C MET A 117 6.49 11.67 5.52
N THR A 118 5.38 11.00 5.89
CA THR A 118 5.07 10.74 7.30
C THR A 118 5.93 9.61 7.89
N PHE A 119 6.50 8.72 7.08
CA PHE A 119 7.23 7.55 7.60
C PHE A 119 8.49 7.94 8.39
N SER A 120 9.12 9.07 8.09
CA SER A 120 10.25 9.58 8.86
C SER A 120 9.89 10.07 10.26
N GLU A 121 8.60 10.30 10.54
CA GLU A 121 8.12 10.67 11.87
C GLU A 121 8.07 9.46 12.83
N TYR A 122 8.21 8.23 12.31
CA TYR A 122 8.11 6.98 13.07
C TYR A 122 9.44 6.22 13.11
N GLU A 123 9.58 5.35 14.11
CA GLU A 123 10.73 4.46 14.24
C GLU A 123 10.79 3.45 13.07
N ILE A 124 11.89 3.49 12.31
CA ILE A 124 12.14 2.57 11.20
C ILE A 124 12.67 1.24 11.75
N THR A 125 11.81 0.23 11.80
CA THR A 125 12.18 -1.12 12.27
C THR A 125 12.74 -2.00 11.15
N VAL A 126 13.47 -3.06 11.50
CA VAL A 126 13.94 -4.07 10.52
C VAL A 126 12.76 -4.72 9.79
N ASN A 127 11.68 -5.05 10.50
CA ASN A 127 10.47 -5.63 9.90
C ASN A 127 9.83 -4.69 8.88
N PHE A 128 9.85 -3.38 9.13
CA PHE A 128 9.41 -2.38 8.17
C PHE A 128 10.29 -2.39 6.92
N LEU A 129 11.62 -2.35 7.08
CA LEU A 129 12.56 -2.37 5.95
C LEU A 129 12.43 -3.63 5.09
N VAL A 130 12.28 -4.80 5.71
CA VAL A 130 12.05 -6.07 4.98
C VAL A 130 10.74 -6.01 4.16
N GLN A 131 9.70 -5.36 4.68
CA GLN A 131 8.46 -5.17 3.93
C GLN A 131 8.64 -4.20 2.77
N VAL A 132 9.38 -3.10 2.95
CA VAL A 132 9.71 -2.17 1.87
C VAL A 132 10.51 -2.88 0.77
N ASP A 133 11.51 -3.70 1.14
CA ASP A 133 12.27 -4.52 0.20
C ASP A 133 11.34 -5.42 -0.64
N LYS A 134 10.39 -6.12 0.00
CA LYS A 134 9.39 -6.93 -0.69
C LYS A 134 8.49 -6.10 -1.60
N LEU A 135 8.10 -4.89 -1.19
CA LEU A 135 7.31 -3.97 -2.02
C LEU A 135 8.10 -3.54 -3.27
N VAL A 136 9.39 -3.25 -3.15
CA VAL A 136 10.25 -2.96 -4.31
C VAL A 136 10.33 -4.14 -5.27
N GLN A 137 10.47 -5.36 -4.78
CA GLN A 137 10.42 -6.56 -5.62
C GLN A 137 9.06 -6.70 -6.34
N LEU A 138 7.96 -6.39 -5.64
CA LEU A 138 6.63 -6.38 -6.25
C LEU A 138 6.52 -5.30 -7.34
N ILE A 139 7.08 -4.11 -7.14
CA ILE A 139 7.11 -3.02 -8.14
C ILE A 139 7.76 -3.49 -9.45
N GLU A 140 8.82 -4.31 -9.37
CA GLU A 140 9.45 -4.90 -10.55
C GLU A 140 8.73 -6.13 -11.13
N SER A 141 7.77 -6.69 -10.40
CA SER A 141 6.97 -7.81 -10.89
C SER A 141 5.89 -7.37 -11.90
N PRO A 142 5.27 -8.31 -12.65
CA PRO A 142 4.26 -7.98 -13.66
C PRO A 142 3.04 -7.23 -13.12
N ILE A 143 2.70 -7.39 -11.83
CA ILE A 143 1.53 -6.75 -11.22
C ILE A 143 1.58 -5.23 -11.30
N PHE A 144 2.77 -4.65 -11.16
CA PHE A 144 3.03 -3.21 -11.23
C PHE A 144 3.72 -2.81 -12.54
N SER A 145 3.60 -3.63 -13.59
CA SER A 145 4.05 -3.26 -14.94
C SER A 145 3.49 -1.91 -15.39
N PHE A 146 2.21 -1.64 -15.10
CA PHE A 146 1.58 -0.36 -15.42
C PHE A 146 2.27 0.84 -14.75
N LEU A 147 2.67 0.70 -13.49
CA LEU A 147 3.35 1.76 -12.74
C LEU A 147 4.71 2.05 -13.38
N ARG A 148 5.45 1.01 -13.78
CA ARG A 148 6.75 1.18 -14.47
C ARG A 148 6.61 1.82 -15.84
N LEU A 149 5.55 1.48 -16.60
CA LEU A 149 5.25 2.15 -17.87
C LEU A 149 4.91 3.63 -17.67
N GLN A 150 4.21 3.97 -16.59
CA GLN A 150 3.89 5.36 -16.24
C GLN A 150 5.11 6.20 -15.89
N LEU A 151 6.24 5.58 -15.53
CA LEU A 151 7.49 6.33 -15.38
C LEU A 151 7.92 6.98 -16.71
N LEU A 152 7.50 6.48 -17.88
CA LEU A 152 7.85 7.12 -19.15
C LEU A 152 7.23 8.52 -19.33
N GLU A 153 6.24 8.91 -18.50
CA GLU A 153 5.55 10.20 -18.56
C GLU A 153 5.72 11.00 -17.24
N PRO A 154 6.92 11.57 -16.97
CA PRO A 154 7.23 12.26 -15.70
C PRO A 154 6.34 13.48 -15.43
N ASP A 155 5.95 14.22 -16.47
CA ASP A 155 5.09 15.40 -16.34
C ASP A 155 3.68 15.03 -15.84
N LYS A 156 3.18 13.86 -16.25
CA LYS A 156 1.85 13.36 -15.89
C LYS A 156 1.84 12.64 -14.54
N TYR A 157 2.90 11.89 -14.23
CA TYR A 157 2.99 11.10 -13.01
C TYR A 157 4.10 11.59 -12.08
N PHE A 158 4.20 12.91 -11.90
CA PHE A 158 5.22 13.55 -11.05
C PHE A 158 5.27 12.99 -9.62
N PHE A 159 4.10 12.77 -9.00
CA PHE A 159 4.05 12.21 -7.65
C PHE A 159 4.46 10.74 -7.58
N LEU A 160 4.37 9.98 -8.67
CA LEU A 160 4.90 8.62 -8.72
C LEU A 160 6.42 8.66 -8.57
N TYR A 161 7.08 9.52 -9.34
CA TYR A 161 8.53 9.75 -9.22
C TYR A 161 8.94 10.15 -7.81
N LYS A 162 8.27 11.17 -7.25
CA LYS A 162 8.52 11.60 -5.87
C LYS A 162 8.33 10.48 -4.86
N SER A 163 7.29 9.67 -5.01
CA SER A 163 7.04 8.54 -4.12
C SER A 163 8.14 7.49 -4.21
N LEU A 164 8.56 7.11 -5.42
CA LEU A 164 9.62 6.10 -5.60
C LEU A 164 10.99 6.59 -5.12
N TYR A 165 11.36 7.86 -5.36
CA TYR A 165 12.56 8.43 -4.77
C TYR A 165 12.46 8.54 -3.25
N GLY A 166 11.29 8.91 -2.71
CA GLY A 166 11.06 8.91 -1.27
C GLY A 166 11.25 7.52 -0.66
N LEU A 167 10.71 6.48 -1.30
CA LEU A 167 10.91 5.09 -0.89
C LEU A 167 12.38 4.68 -0.97
N LEU A 168 13.09 5.10 -2.02
CA LEU A 168 14.52 4.87 -2.18
C LEU A 168 15.34 5.48 -1.04
N MET A 169 14.96 6.67 -0.55
CA MET A 169 15.64 7.34 0.56
C MET A 169 15.37 6.71 1.93
N LEU A 170 14.31 5.90 2.07
CA LEU A 170 14.04 5.12 3.29
C LEU A 170 14.86 3.83 3.37
N LEU A 171 15.32 3.33 2.23
CA LEU A 171 16.03 2.05 2.16
C LEU A 171 17.51 2.21 2.54
N PRO A 172 18.08 1.27 3.32
CA PRO A 172 19.53 1.13 3.40
C PRO A 172 20.08 0.74 2.01
N GLN A 173 21.41 0.70 1.84
CA GLN A 173 22.07 0.28 0.58
C GLN A 173 21.93 -1.25 0.32
N SER A 174 20.70 -1.76 0.31
CA SER A 174 20.33 -3.15 0.07
C SER A 174 20.19 -3.47 -1.42
N SER A 175 19.92 -4.73 -1.75
CA SER A 175 19.59 -5.15 -3.12
C SER A 175 18.30 -4.49 -3.64
N ALA A 176 17.33 -4.23 -2.76
CA ALA A 176 16.12 -3.49 -3.11
C ALA A 176 16.44 -2.04 -3.48
N PHE A 177 17.31 -1.37 -2.71
CA PHE A 177 17.79 -0.03 -3.07
C PHE A 177 18.45 -0.02 -4.46
N ALA A 178 19.35 -0.97 -4.73
CA ALA A 178 20.00 -1.08 -6.03
C ALA A 178 18.98 -1.32 -7.16
N THR A 179 18.01 -2.19 -6.94
CA THR A 179 16.94 -2.51 -7.90
C THR A 179 16.12 -1.26 -8.24
N LEU A 180 15.62 -0.55 -7.24
CA LEU A 180 14.80 0.64 -7.43
C LEU A 180 15.60 1.80 -8.05
N ARG A 181 16.85 2.01 -7.60
CA ARG A 181 17.76 3.01 -8.19
C ARG A 181 18.01 2.75 -9.67
N ASN A 182 18.29 1.50 -10.04
CA ASN A 182 18.54 1.12 -11.43
C ASN A 182 17.30 1.35 -12.31
N ARG A 183 16.11 1.03 -11.81
CA ARG A 183 14.84 1.34 -12.49
C ARG A 183 14.69 2.83 -12.73
N LEU A 184 14.84 3.65 -11.71
CA LEU A 184 14.67 5.10 -11.81
C LEU A 184 15.69 5.73 -12.77
N ASN A 185 16.95 5.31 -12.68
CA ASN A 185 18.01 5.77 -13.58
C ASN A 185 17.77 5.38 -15.04
N SER A 186 17.16 4.21 -15.29
CA SER A 186 16.85 3.74 -16.64
C SER A 186 15.81 4.60 -17.36
N VAL A 187 14.98 5.34 -16.62
CA VAL A 187 13.92 6.19 -17.19
C VAL A 187 14.31 7.67 -17.21
N GLN A 188 15.29 8.08 -16.42
CA GLN A 188 15.78 9.46 -16.37
C GLN A 188 16.33 9.95 -17.72
N SER A 189 16.93 9.06 -18.52
CA SER A 189 17.37 9.35 -19.89
C SER A 189 16.20 9.65 -20.85
N VAL A 190 15.03 9.05 -20.62
CA VAL A 190 13.82 9.27 -21.42
C VAL A 190 13.20 10.64 -21.10
N SER A 191 13.23 11.06 -19.83
CA SER A 191 12.75 12.38 -19.40
C SER A 191 13.54 13.55 -20.01
N LEU A 192 14.79 13.33 -20.44
CA LEU A 192 15.61 14.34 -21.11
C LEU A 192 15.28 14.46 -22.62
N LEU A 193 14.64 13.45 -23.20
CA LEU A 193 14.21 13.43 -24.60
C LEU A 193 12.85 14.13 -24.81
N SER A 194 12.02 14.18 -23.76
CA SER A 194 10.79 14.98 -23.74
C SER A 194 11.12 16.47 -23.64
N LYS A 195 10.90 17.22 -24.73
CA LYS A 195 10.92 18.68 -24.68
C LYS A 195 9.85 19.16 -23.69
N PRO A 196 10.13 20.13 -22.81
CA PRO A 196 9.12 20.68 -21.92
C PRO A 196 8.05 21.35 -22.77
N THR A 197 6.90 20.72 -22.89
CA THR A 197 5.69 21.40 -23.36
C THR A 197 5.10 22.09 -22.16
N LEU A 198 4.90 23.42 -22.27
CA LEU A 198 4.15 24.21 -21.30
C LEU A 198 2.67 23.80 -21.34
N SER A 199 2.36 22.61 -20.84
CA SER A 199 1.00 22.22 -20.50
C SER A 199 0.97 21.95 -19.00
N SER A 200 0.44 22.92 -18.27
CA SER A 200 0.08 22.82 -16.87
C SER A 200 -0.65 21.49 -16.62
N PRO A 201 -0.35 20.75 -15.53
CA PRO A 201 -1.10 19.54 -15.24
C PRO A 201 -2.55 19.93 -14.93
N VAL A 202 -3.49 19.42 -15.73
CA VAL A 202 -4.93 19.51 -15.46
C VAL A 202 -5.21 18.60 -14.26
N GLU A 203 -4.99 19.14 -13.07
CA GLU A 203 -5.32 18.50 -11.82
C GLU A 203 -6.79 18.81 -11.50
N LYS A 204 -7.67 17.82 -11.71
CA LYS A 204 -9.03 17.83 -11.14
C LYS A 204 -8.91 17.66 -9.61
N LYS A 205 -8.55 18.72 -8.88
CA LYS A 205 -8.19 18.67 -7.44
C LYS A 205 -8.85 19.75 -6.59
N THR A 206 -10.07 19.51 -6.13
CA THR A 206 -10.60 20.35 -5.04
C THR A 206 -11.42 19.57 -4.04
N LYS A 207 -12.17 18.54 -4.48
CA LYS A 207 -12.94 17.68 -3.57
C LYS A 207 -12.11 16.52 -3.00
N THR A 208 -11.24 15.94 -3.82
CA THR A 208 -10.36 14.82 -3.46
C THR A 208 -9.36 15.19 -2.36
N THR A 209 -8.90 16.45 -2.31
CA THR A 209 -7.86 16.89 -1.36
C THR A 209 -8.29 16.79 0.10
N LYS A 210 -9.53 17.14 0.45
CA LYS A 210 -9.98 17.10 1.85
C LYS A 210 -10.15 15.66 2.36
N GLU A 211 -10.79 14.81 1.57
CA GLU A 211 -11.00 13.40 1.93
C GLU A 211 -9.65 12.67 2.13
N PHE A 212 -8.64 12.97 1.30
CA PHE A 212 -7.30 12.40 1.48
C PHE A 212 -6.56 12.93 2.72
N LEU A 213 -6.75 14.20 3.10
CA LEU A 213 -6.20 14.74 4.34
C LEU A 213 -6.79 14.04 5.57
N ASP A 214 -8.09 13.72 5.53
CA ASP A 214 -8.74 12.95 6.59
C ASP A 214 -8.16 11.52 6.68
N LEU A 215 -7.89 10.87 5.54
CA LEU A 215 -7.22 9.56 5.50
C LEU A 215 -5.78 9.59 6.02
N ILE A 216 -5.00 10.62 5.71
CA ILE A 216 -3.65 10.80 6.28
C ILE A 216 -3.75 11.00 7.79
N SER A 217 -4.68 11.83 8.26
CA SER A 217 -4.87 12.08 9.69
C SER A 217 -5.24 10.79 10.43
N TYR A 218 -6.15 10.00 9.87
CA TYR A 218 -6.51 8.69 10.40
C TYR A 218 -5.34 7.71 10.42
N PHE A 219 -4.56 7.64 9.33
CA PHE A 219 -3.33 6.85 9.27
C PHE A 219 -2.36 7.22 10.40
N LYS A 220 -2.08 8.52 10.59
CA LYS A 220 -1.19 8.99 11.65
C LYS A 220 -1.68 8.58 13.04
N GLN A 221 -2.99 8.69 13.28
CA GLN A 221 -3.60 8.29 14.55
C GLN A 221 -3.40 6.79 14.83
N VAL A 222 -3.64 5.92 13.85
CA VAL A 222 -3.46 4.48 14.01
C VAL A 222 -1.99 4.12 14.21
N GLN A 223 -1.07 4.71 13.44
CA GLN A 223 0.36 4.46 13.60
C GLN A 223 0.90 4.89 14.98
N ALA A 224 0.40 6.02 15.52
CA ALA A 224 0.74 6.43 16.88
C ALA A 224 0.28 5.43 17.95
N LYS A 225 -0.87 4.77 17.76
CA LYS A 225 -1.33 3.69 18.66
C LYS A 225 -0.39 2.49 18.61
N HIS A 226 -0.01 2.05 17.40
CA HIS A 226 0.96 0.97 17.17
C HIS A 226 2.30 1.25 17.83
N GLU A 227 2.82 2.48 17.72
CA GLU A 227 4.08 2.88 18.32
C GLU A 227 4.00 2.88 19.86
N LYS A 228 2.89 3.36 20.42
CA LYS A 228 2.66 3.34 21.87
C LYS A 228 2.64 1.91 22.42
N GLU A 229 1.94 0.99 21.75
CA GLU A 229 1.86 -0.42 22.16
C GLU A 229 3.24 -1.10 22.09
N ARG A 230 4.01 -0.87 21.01
CA ARG A 230 5.39 -1.37 20.91
C ARG A 230 6.26 -0.86 22.05
N ARG A 231 6.21 0.43 22.38
CA ARG A 231 6.99 1.00 23.48
C ARG A 231 6.63 0.38 24.83
N GLN A 232 5.35 0.15 25.08
CA GLN A 232 4.87 -0.51 26.30
C GLN A 232 5.35 -1.97 26.38
N SER A 233 5.41 -2.70 25.26
CA SER A 233 5.90 -4.08 25.24
C SER A 233 7.41 -4.20 25.51
N LEU A 234 8.20 -3.18 25.16
CA LEU A 234 9.66 -3.15 25.35
C LEU A 234 10.07 -2.76 26.78
N PHE A 235 9.22 -1.99 27.47
CA PHE A 235 9.46 -1.53 28.85
C PHE A 235 8.24 -1.84 29.73
N PRO A 236 8.00 -3.12 30.08
CA PRO A 236 6.99 -3.47 31.05
C PRO A 236 7.40 -2.87 32.40
N GLY A 237 6.51 -2.05 32.98
CA GLY A 237 6.72 -1.41 34.28
C GLY A 237 6.79 -2.39 35.44
#